data_AF-A0A0G0T9I4-F1
#
_entry.id   AF-A0A0G0T9I4-F1
#
_cell.length_a   1.000
_cell.length_b   1.000
_cell.length_c   1.000
_cell.angle_alpha   90.00
_cell.angle_beta   90.00
_cell.angle_gamma   90.00
#
_symmetry.space_group_name_H-M   'P 1'
#
loop_
_entity.id
_entity.type
_entity.pdbx_description
1 polymer ?
#
loop_
_entity_poly.entity_id
_entity_poly.type
_entity_poly.pdbx_seq_one_letter_code
_entity_poly.pdbx_strand_id
1 'polypeptide(L)'
;MSIWENNIVMERHSEGKRIITRLNSNQNLIEIGEPGNCRIWTTLAFKIVRSAFPNTQLEAREVDISEYLQHTFLKITPINEEPLLCDGLGQKNILLFFDYESEAPKHLQNSRMDILNSYLKFDNSKFRDNIHLLTS
;
A
#
# COMPACT_ATOMS: atom_id res chain seq x y z
N MET A 1 16.42 -30.80 -7.75
CA MET A 1 15.29 -29.87 -7.55
C MET A 1 14.73 -29.53 -8.90
N SER A 2 13.46 -29.86 -9.13
CA SER A 2 12.78 -29.57 -10.39
C SER A 2 12.23 -28.15 -10.41
N ILE A 3 12.10 -27.55 -11.60
CA ILE A 3 11.48 -26.22 -11.80
C ILE A 3 10.06 -26.17 -11.21
N TRP A 4 9.38 -27.31 -11.15
CA TRP A 4 8.05 -27.47 -10.57
C TRP A 4 8.03 -27.34 -9.04
N GLU A 5 9.06 -27.82 -8.36
CA GLU A 5 9.18 -27.68 -6.89
C GLU A 5 9.40 -26.22 -6.47
N ASN A 6 10.12 -25.43 -7.28
CA ASN A 6 10.27 -23.98 -7.04
C ASN A 6 8.94 -23.23 -7.24
N ASN A 7 8.15 -23.58 -8.24
CA ASN A 7 6.88 -22.89 -8.53
C ASN A 7 5.81 -23.13 -7.44
N ILE A 8 5.73 -24.34 -6.89
CA ILE A 8 4.75 -24.67 -5.84
C ILE A 8 5.11 -24.01 -4.49
N VAL A 9 6.40 -23.76 -4.22
CA VAL A 9 6.86 -23.04 -3.02
C VAL A 9 6.62 -21.52 -3.17
N MET A 10 6.75 -20.96 -4.38
CA MET A 10 6.46 -19.55 -4.64
C MET A 10 4.96 -19.20 -4.59
N GLU A 11 4.08 -20.09 -5.04
CA GLU A 11 2.62 -19.84 -5.05
C GLU A 11 2.00 -19.73 -3.65
N ARG A 12 2.62 -20.36 -2.64
CA ARG A 12 2.12 -20.39 -1.25
C ARG A 12 2.53 -19.19 -0.38
N HIS A 13 3.50 -18.37 -0.81
CA HIS A 13 4.05 -17.31 0.04
C HIS A 13 4.53 -16.05 -0.71
N SER A 14 3.86 -15.61 -1.79
CA SER A 14 4.22 -14.33 -2.41
C SER A 14 4.13 -13.19 -1.38
N GLU A 15 5.15 -12.34 -1.32
CA GLU A 15 5.24 -11.20 -0.42
C GLU A 15 4.05 -10.26 -0.66
N GLY A 16 3.62 -10.10 -1.92
CA GLY A 16 2.39 -9.40 -2.27
C GLY A 16 1.16 -9.92 -1.52
N LYS A 17 0.90 -11.23 -1.53
CA LYS A 17 -0.23 -11.83 -0.79
C LYS A 17 -0.13 -11.61 0.72
N ARG A 18 1.08 -11.67 1.27
CA ARG A 18 1.32 -11.43 2.71
C ARG A 18 1.06 -9.97 3.08
N ILE A 19 1.45 -9.03 2.23
CA ILE A 19 1.18 -7.60 2.39
C ILE A 19 -0.33 -7.33 2.36
N ILE A 20 -1.02 -7.85 1.34
CA ILE A 20 -2.49 -7.71 1.19
C ILE A 20 -3.20 -8.25 2.44
N THR A 21 -2.85 -9.45 2.88
CA THR A 21 -3.41 -10.07 4.09
C THR A 21 -3.17 -9.21 5.33
N ARG A 22 -1.97 -8.63 5.46
CA ARG A 22 -1.59 -7.78 6.60
C ARG A 22 -2.37 -6.47 6.62
N LEU A 23 -2.57 -5.83 5.46
CA LEU A 23 -3.32 -4.59 5.34
C LEU A 23 -4.82 -4.84 5.58
N ASN A 24 -5.39 -5.92 5.03
CA ASN A 24 -6.79 -6.31 5.23
C ASN A 24 -7.13 -6.79 6.64
N SER A 25 -6.14 -7.17 7.44
CA SER A 25 -6.35 -7.56 8.85
C SER A 25 -6.05 -6.44 9.84
N ASN A 26 -5.70 -5.24 9.36
CA ASN A 26 -5.41 -4.10 10.21
C ASN A 26 -6.68 -3.26 10.46
N GLN A 27 -7.19 -3.33 11.68
CA GLN A 27 -8.42 -2.63 12.08
C GLN A 27 -8.35 -1.12 11.85
N ASN A 28 -7.23 -0.47 12.15
CA ASN A 28 -7.08 0.98 11.96
C ASN A 28 -7.15 1.38 10.47
N LEU A 29 -6.60 0.56 9.57
CA LEU A 29 -6.71 0.81 8.12
C LEU A 29 -8.14 0.64 7.61
N ILE A 30 -8.87 -0.34 8.16
CA ILE A 30 -10.27 -0.58 7.82
C ILE A 30 -11.13 0.62 8.26
N GLU A 31 -10.91 1.12 9.48
CA GLU A 31 -11.67 2.23 10.06
C GLU A 31 -11.45 3.56 9.33
N ILE A 32 -10.27 3.79 8.74
CA ILE A 32 -9.97 5.01 7.98
C ILE A 32 -10.20 4.86 6.47
N GLY A 33 -10.65 3.68 6.00
CA GLY A 33 -10.96 3.38 4.61
C GLY A 33 -12.24 4.05 4.12
N GLU A 34 -12.37 5.36 4.33
CA GLU A 34 -13.52 6.18 3.95
C GLU A 34 -13.14 7.27 2.94
N PRO A 35 -14.02 7.62 2.00
CA PRO A 35 -13.79 8.70 1.04
C PRO A 35 -13.29 10.00 1.71
N GLY A 36 -12.19 10.54 1.20
CA GLY A 36 -11.54 11.74 1.74
C GLY A 36 -10.30 11.46 2.61
N ASN A 37 -10.09 10.22 3.03
CA ASN A 37 -8.96 9.83 3.89
C ASN A 37 -7.77 9.18 3.14
N CYS A 38 -7.73 9.22 1.81
CA CYS A 38 -6.78 8.45 0.99
C CYS A 38 -5.30 8.69 1.35
N ARG A 39 -4.93 9.94 1.66
CA ARG A 39 -3.56 10.27 2.10
C ARG A 39 -3.24 9.75 3.50
N ILE A 40 -4.20 9.81 4.43
CA ILE A 40 -4.06 9.27 5.79
C ILE A 40 -3.92 7.74 5.70
N TRP A 41 -4.81 7.12 4.92
CA TRP A 41 -4.79 5.69 4.63
C TRP A 41 -3.44 5.26 4.04
N THR A 42 -2.99 5.93 2.98
CA THR A 42 -1.72 5.63 2.30
C THR A 42 -0.53 5.77 3.25
N THR A 43 -0.54 6.78 4.12
CA THR A 43 0.49 6.98 5.14
C THR A 43 0.56 5.82 6.12
N LEU A 44 -0.60 5.37 6.62
CA LEU A 44 -0.67 4.27 7.57
C LEU A 44 -0.29 2.94 6.91
N ALA A 45 -0.78 2.69 5.69
CA ALA A 45 -0.45 1.51 4.91
C ALA A 45 1.07 1.44 4.65
N PHE A 46 1.68 2.55 4.23
CA PHE A 46 3.12 2.65 4.04
C PHE A 46 3.89 2.26 5.31
N LYS A 47 3.50 2.79 6.48
CA LYS A 47 4.14 2.46 7.76
C LYS A 47 4.01 0.99 8.13
N ILE A 48 2.82 0.42 7.93
CA ILE A 48 2.57 -1.01 8.20
C ILE A 48 3.44 -1.87 7.31
N VAL A 49 3.46 -1.61 5.99
CA VAL A 49 4.26 -2.42 5.05
C VAL A 49 5.75 -2.24 5.32
N ARG A 50 6.23 -1.00 5.49
CA ARG A 50 7.66 -0.74 5.77
C ARG A 50 8.13 -1.45 7.04
N SER A 51 7.29 -1.51 8.09
CA SER A 51 7.65 -2.15 9.36
C SER A 51 7.75 -3.68 9.26
N ALA A 52 6.90 -4.30 8.46
CA ALA A 52 6.79 -5.76 8.34
C ALA A 52 7.58 -6.34 7.16
N PHE A 53 7.83 -5.53 6.13
CA PHE A 53 8.47 -5.89 4.88
C PHE A 53 9.49 -4.80 4.47
N PRO A 54 10.62 -4.71 5.19
CA PRO A 54 11.55 -3.58 5.06
C PRO A 54 12.21 -3.48 3.68
N ASN A 55 12.32 -4.61 2.96
CA ASN A 55 12.96 -4.67 1.66
C ASN A 55 12.01 -4.41 0.48
N THR A 56 10.71 -4.36 0.73
CA THR A 56 9.71 -3.99 -0.28
C THR A 56 9.88 -2.52 -0.67
N GLN A 57 9.84 -2.24 -1.97
CA GLN A 57 9.81 -0.86 -2.44
C GLN A 57 8.39 -0.33 -2.33
N LEU A 58 8.25 0.90 -1.85
CA LEU A 58 6.97 1.54 -1.59
C LEU A 58 7.00 2.95 -2.16
N GLU A 59 5.94 3.34 -2.84
CA GLU A 59 5.77 4.67 -3.41
C GLU A 59 4.31 5.10 -3.26
N ALA A 60 4.07 6.27 -2.65
CA ALA A 60 2.74 6.87 -2.68
C ALA A 60 2.49 7.46 -4.07
N ARG A 61 1.34 7.18 -4.68
CA ARG A 61 0.98 7.72 -6.00
C ARG A 61 -0.34 8.45 -5.91
N GLU A 62 -0.51 9.43 -6.78
CA GLU A 62 -1.75 10.19 -6.92
C GLU A 62 -2.24 10.23 -8.37
N VAL A 63 -3.56 10.24 -8.50
CA VAL A 63 -4.26 10.42 -9.76
C VAL A 63 -5.33 11.49 -9.60
N ASP A 64 -5.53 12.31 -10.63
CA ASP A 64 -6.65 13.23 -10.67
C ASP A 64 -7.91 12.44 -11.09
N ILE A 65 -8.90 12.34 -10.18
CA ILE A 65 -10.20 11.68 -10.43
C ILE A 65 -11.19 12.67 -11.05
N SER A 66 -11.08 13.94 -10.67
CA SER A 66 -11.79 15.07 -11.26
C SER A 66 -10.94 16.33 -11.11
N GLU A 67 -11.40 17.45 -11.70
CA GLU A 67 -10.71 18.75 -11.64
C GLU A 67 -10.33 19.19 -10.21
N TYR A 68 -11.09 18.76 -9.20
CA TYR A 68 -10.90 19.15 -7.80
C TYR A 68 -10.62 17.97 -6.86
N LEU A 69 -10.50 16.75 -7.39
CA LEU A 69 -10.34 15.56 -6.57
C LEU A 69 -9.11 14.78 -6.99
N GLN A 70 -8.13 14.76 -6.08
CA GLN A 70 -6.97 13.89 -6.17
C GLN A 70 -7.19 12.67 -5.29
N HIS A 71 -6.79 11.52 -5.80
CA HIS A 71 -6.85 10.28 -5.08
C HIS A 71 -5.45 9.72 -4.89
N THR A 72 -5.09 9.45 -3.64
CA THR A 72 -3.76 8.96 -3.26
C THR A 72 -3.86 7.50 -2.83
N PHE A 73 -2.95 6.69 -3.34
CA PHE A 73 -2.86 5.25 -3.07
C PHE A 73 -1.39 4.82 -3.00
N LEU A 74 -1.15 3.54 -2.68
CA LEU A 74 0.18 2.99 -2.48
C LEU A 74 0.55 2.04 -3.62
N LYS A 75 1.69 2.29 -4.28
CA LYS A 75 2.38 1.31 -5.12
C LYS A 75 3.36 0.53 -4.28
N ILE A 76 3.29 -0.79 -4.40
CA ILE A 76 4.11 -1.75 -3.67
C ILE A 76 4.82 -2.62 -4.69
N THR A 77 6.15 -2.67 -4.65
CA THR A 77 6.94 -3.58 -5.49
C THR A 77 7.64 -4.58 -4.57
N PRO A 78 7.07 -5.77 -4.37
CA PRO A 78 7.73 -6.84 -3.62
C PRO A 78 8.96 -7.35 -4.39
N ILE A 79 9.91 -7.97 -3.67
CA ILE A 79 11.15 -8.45 -4.30
C ILE A 79 10.82 -9.55 -5.31
N ASN A 80 11.29 -9.37 -6.55
CA ASN A 80 11.08 -10.31 -7.67
C ASN A 80 9.61 -10.58 -8.00
N GLU A 81 8.69 -9.68 -7.60
CA GLU A 81 7.26 -9.77 -7.91
C GLU A 81 6.82 -8.56 -8.72
N GLU A 82 5.68 -8.73 -9.40
CA GLU A 82 5.05 -7.64 -10.12
C GLU A 82 4.53 -6.56 -9.15
N PRO A 83 4.62 -5.26 -9.50
CA PRO A 83 4.06 -4.20 -8.68
C PRO A 83 2.57 -4.33 -8.48
N LEU A 84 2.13 -4.01 -7.26
CA LEU A 84 0.74 -3.98 -6.84
C LEU A 84 0.33 -2.53 -6.57
N LEU A 85 -0.90 -2.18 -6.93
CA LEU A 85 -1.55 -0.94 -6.51
C LEU A 85 -2.52 -1.27 -5.38
N CYS A 86 -2.44 -0.48 -4.31
CA CYS A 86 -3.15 -0.69 -3.06
C CYS A 86 -3.89 0.58 -2.65
N ASP A 87 -5.20 0.50 -2.48
CA ASP A 87 -6.06 1.66 -2.23
C ASP A 87 -7.10 1.40 -1.13
N GLY A 88 -7.24 2.37 -0.22
CA GLY A 88 -8.23 2.36 0.86
C GLY A 88 -9.65 2.78 0.48
N LEU A 89 -9.89 3.29 -0.73
CA LEU A 89 -11.19 3.81 -1.17
C LEU A 89 -12.01 2.88 -2.07
N GLY A 90 -11.58 1.63 -2.28
CA GLY A 90 -12.22 0.69 -3.21
C GLY A 90 -13.75 0.80 -3.23
N GLN A 91 -14.33 1.26 -4.34
CA GLN A 91 -15.80 1.30 -4.52
C GLN A 91 -16.38 -0.12 -4.41
N LYS A 92 -17.70 -0.26 -4.27
CA LYS A 92 -18.55 0.15 -3.16
C LYS A 92 -19.14 -1.19 -2.75
N ASN A 93 -18.38 -2.01 -2.00
CA ASN A 93 -18.74 -3.27 -1.32
C ASN A 93 -17.53 -4.13 -0.86
N ILE A 94 -16.27 -3.72 -1.10
CA ILE A 94 -15.10 -4.60 -0.94
C ILE A 94 -14.00 -3.87 -0.15
N LEU A 95 -13.27 -4.67 0.63
CA LEU A 95 -11.94 -4.41 1.20
C LEU A 95 -11.08 -3.51 0.30
N LEU A 96 -10.06 -2.92 0.91
CA LEU A 96 -8.93 -2.26 0.26
C LEU A 96 -8.67 -2.86 -1.15
N PHE A 97 -8.71 -2.03 -2.19
CA PHE A 97 -8.45 -2.50 -3.55
C PHE A 97 -6.98 -2.89 -3.66
N PHE A 98 -6.75 -4.12 -4.13
CA PHE A 98 -5.43 -4.70 -4.33
C PHE A 98 -5.40 -5.42 -5.66
N ASP A 99 -4.63 -4.91 -6.60
CA ASP A 99 -4.38 -5.63 -7.84
C ASP A 99 -3.02 -5.29 -8.44
N TYR A 100 -2.58 -6.10 -9.40
CA TYR A 100 -1.36 -5.83 -10.15
C TYR A 100 -1.49 -4.53 -10.94
N GLU A 101 -0.39 -3.79 -11.04
CA GLU A 101 -0.37 -2.54 -11.80
C GLU A 101 -0.71 -2.77 -13.27
N SER A 102 -0.26 -3.89 -13.87
CA SER A 102 -0.58 -4.20 -15.27
C SER A 102 -2.08 -4.44 -15.53
N GLU A 103 -2.83 -4.85 -14.51
CA GLU A 103 -4.27 -5.15 -14.58
C GLU A 103 -5.13 -3.93 -14.20
N ALA A 104 -4.53 -2.91 -13.58
CA ALA A 104 -5.24 -1.70 -13.18
C ALA A 104 -5.70 -0.85 -14.39
N PRO A 105 -6.79 -0.05 -14.26
CA PRO A 105 -7.15 0.95 -15.24
C PRO A 105 -5.98 1.88 -15.61
N LYS A 106 -5.86 2.24 -16.90
CA LYS A 106 -4.75 3.06 -17.42
C LYS A 106 -4.51 4.37 -16.66
N HIS A 107 -5.55 5.01 -16.14
CA HIS A 107 -5.39 6.25 -15.38
C HIS A 107 -4.68 6.03 -14.03
N LEU A 108 -4.88 4.87 -13.39
CA LEU A 108 -4.12 4.48 -12.18
C LEU A 108 -2.69 4.09 -12.54
N GLN A 109 -2.48 3.37 -13.65
CA GLN A 109 -1.13 3.07 -14.17
C GLN A 109 -0.32 4.34 -14.46
N ASN A 110 -0.99 5.38 -14.98
CA ASN A 110 -0.40 6.68 -15.32
C ASN A 110 -0.37 7.67 -14.15
N SER A 111 -0.64 7.23 -12.92
CA SER A 111 -0.53 8.09 -11.74
C SER A 111 0.87 8.66 -11.57
N ARG A 112 0.99 9.78 -10.88
CA ARG A 112 2.28 10.42 -10.57
C ARG A 112 2.66 10.18 -9.11
N MET A 113 3.90 10.42 -8.75
CA MET A 113 4.30 10.40 -7.34
C MET A 113 3.53 11.46 -6.56
N ASP A 114 2.97 11.08 -5.40
CA ASP A 114 2.35 12.02 -4.46
C ASP A 114 3.44 12.76 -3.64
N ILE A 115 3.16 14.00 -3.25
CA ILE A 115 4.03 14.81 -2.37
C ILE A 115 4.33 14.11 -1.04
N LEU A 116 3.46 13.21 -0.60
CA LEU A 116 3.60 12.36 0.58
C LEU A 116 4.93 11.61 0.61
N ASN A 117 5.47 11.21 -0.54
CA ASN A 117 6.79 10.56 -0.61
C ASN A 117 7.91 11.41 -0.02
N SER A 118 7.81 12.73 -0.10
CA SER A 118 8.80 13.63 0.50
C SER A 118 8.80 13.50 2.02
N TYR A 119 7.62 13.42 2.64
CA TYR A 119 7.48 13.33 4.10
C TYR A 119 7.72 11.91 4.63
N LEU A 120 7.37 10.87 3.87
CA LEU A 120 7.59 9.47 4.26
C LEU A 120 9.06 9.06 4.31
N LYS A 121 9.93 9.74 3.54
CA LYS A 121 11.39 9.55 3.60
C LYS A 121 12.01 10.11 4.88
N PHE A 122 11.32 11.01 5.59
CA PHE A 122 11.88 11.75 6.73
C PHE A 122 11.74 11.07 8.09
N ASP A 123 11.12 9.88 8.19
CA ASP A 123 10.79 9.30 9.49
C ASP A 123 11.28 7.85 9.69
N ASN A 124 12.61 7.68 9.75
CA ASN A 124 13.25 6.47 10.27
C ASN A 124 13.75 6.63 11.72
N SER A 125 13.65 7.82 12.33
CA SER A 125 14.24 8.10 13.64
C SER A 125 13.31 8.80 14.65
N LYS A 126 12.13 9.30 14.28
CA LYS A 126 11.27 10.08 15.20
C LYS A 126 9.90 9.46 15.49
N PHE A 127 9.46 8.46 14.71
CA PHE A 127 8.18 7.80 14.95
C PHE A 127 8.18 6.86 16.17
N ARG A 128 9.34 6.32 16.57
CA ARG A 128 9.46 5.48 17.78
C ARG A 128 9.16 6.27 19.07
N ASP A 129 9.42 7.57 19.08
CA ASP A 129 9.35 8.38 20.29
C ASP A 129 7.92 8.88 20.61
N ASN A 130 6.96 8.76 19.67
CA ASN A 130 5.64 9.38 19.81
C ASN A 130 4.47 8.39 19.96
N ILE A 131 4.71 7.06 19.97
CA ILE A 131 3.64 6.07 20.18
C ILE A 131 3.04 6.18 21.60
N HIS A 132 3.82 6.59 22.60
CA HIS A 132 3.33 6.80 23.96
C HIS A 132 2.37 7.99 24.12
N LEU A 133 2.38 8.95 23.19
CA LEU A 133 1.53 10.15 23.25
C LEU A 133 0.14 9.97 22.64
N LEU A 134 -0.10 8.84 21.94
CA LEU A 134 -1.39 8.52 21.34
C LEU A 134 -2.19 7.49 22.14
N THR A 135 -1.65 7.02 23.27
CA THR A 135 -2.33 6.09 24.19
C THR A 135 -2.37 6.61 25.63
N SER A 136 -2.23 7.93 25.81
CA SER A 136 -2.34 8.61 27.11
C SER A 136 -3.61 9.46 27.16
#